data_AF-A0A9N9DJT1-F1
#
_entry.id   AF-A0A9N9DJT1-F1
#
_cell.length_a   1.000
_cell.length_b   1.000
_cell.length_c   1.000
_cell.angle_alpha   90.00
_cell.angle_beta   90.00
_cell.angle_gamma   90.00
#
_symmetry.space_group_name_H-M   'P 1'
#
loop_
_entity.id
_entity.type
_entity.pdbx_description
1 polymer ?
#
loop_
_entity_poly.entity_id
_entity_poly.type
_entity_poly.pdbx_seq_one_letter_code
_entity_poly.pdbx_strand_id
1 'polypeptide(L)' 'TPNGISISKSESVNVLHTKIWNYYFNEYGNVSFNLRAVDIERREYVYMEPEKKISDYFDKSPAEISIHILVEEA' A
#
# COMPACT_ATOMS: atom_id res chain seq x y z
N THR A 1 -14.98 6.17 13.07
CA THR A 1 -14.59 4.90 12.39
C THR A 1 -13.17 5.07 11.96
N PRO A 2 -12.22 4.16 12.22
CA PRO A 2 -10.87 4.39 11.74
C PRO A 2 -10.93 4.38 10.20
N ASN A 3 -10.50 5.48 9.59
CA ASN A 3 -10.43 5.72 8.14
C ASN A 3 -9.35 4.81 7.53
N GLY A 4 -9.64 3.52 7.40
CA GLY A 4 -8.73 2.52 6.85
C GLY A 4 -9.26 1.93 5.57
N ILE A 5 -8.36 1.58 4.65
CA ILE A 5 -8.70 0.82 3.44
C ILE A 5 -8.54 -0.66 3.75
N SER A 6 -9.61 -1.43 3.59
CA SER A 6 -9.56 -2.89 3.73
C SER A 6 -8.92 -3.53 2.50
N ILE A 7 -7.93 -4.38 2.73
CA ILE A 7 -7.13 -5.04 1.70
C ILE A 7 -7.13 -6.54 1.92
N SER A 8 -7.21 -7.31 0.82
CA SER A 8 -6.91 -8.73 0.86
C SER A 8 -5.44 -8.93 0.50
N LYS A 9 -4.73 -9.75 1.29
CA LYS A 9 -3.31 -10.05 1.01
C LYS A 9 -3.08 -10.73 -0.34
N SER A 10 -4.09 -11.42 -0.87
CA SER A 10 -4.03 -12.11 -2.15
C SER A 10 -4.28 -11.20 -3.35
N GLU A 11 -4.77 -9.96 -3.13
CA GLU A 11 -4.94 -8.98 -4.20
C GLU A 11 -3.58 -8.48 -4.70
N SER A 12 -3.56 -8.03 -5.95
CA SER A 12 -2.38 -7.35 -6.50
C SER A 12 -2.24 -5.94 -5.95
N VAL A 13 -1.01 -5.40 -6.00
CA VAL A 13 -0.72 -4.03 -5.59
C VAL A 13 -1.52 -3.01 -6.40
N ASN A 14 -1.81 -3.28 -7.69
CA ASN A 14 -2.64 -2.40 -8.52
C ASN A 14 -4.08 -2.24 -7.99
N VAL A 15 -4.64 -3.29 -7.37
CA VAL A 15 -5.97 -3.20 -6.73
C VAL A 15 -5.91 -2.25 -5.53
N LEU A 16 -4.83 -2.30 -4.74
CA LEU A 16 -4.61 -1.38 -3.64
C LEU A 16 -4.42 0.06 -4.12
N HIS A 17 -3.64 0.26 -5.18
CA HIS A 17 -3.47 1.56 -5.83
C HIS A 17 -4.82 2.17 -6.21
N THR A 18 -5.66 1.40 -6.91
CA THR A 18 -7.01 1.81 -7.30
C THR A 18 -7.90 2.13 -6.09
N LYS A 19 -7.82 1.35 -5.00
CA LYS A 19 -8.58 1.62 -3.76
C LYS A 19 -8.13 2.93 -3.10
N ILE A 20 -6.83 3.18 -3.00
CA ILE A 20 -6.26 4.43 -2.45
C ILE A 20 -6.69 5.60 -3.32
N TRP A 21 -6.54 5.49 -4.65
CA TRP A 21 -6.93 6.53 -5.58
C TRP A 21 -8.40 6.90 -5.43
N ASN A 22 -9.32 5.92 -5.43
CA ASN A 22 -10.75 6.17 -5.26
C ASN A 22 -11.09 6.81 -3.91
N TYR A 23 -10.40 6.40 -2.85
CA TYR A 23 -10.64 6.92 -1.50
C TYR A 23 -10.22 8.39 -1.37
N TYR A 24 -9.11 8.74 -2.01
CA TYR A 24 -8.46 10.06 -1.88
C TYR A 24 -8.64 10.95 -3.12
N PHE A 25 -9.43 10.53 -4.11
CA PHE A 25 -9.61 11.22 -5.38
C PHE A 25 -10.05 12.68 -5.20
N ASN A 26 -10.96 12.93 -4.27
CA ASN A 26 -11.49 14.27 -4.02
C ASN A 26 -10.49 15.19 -3.28
N GLU A 27 -9.52 14.62 -2.58
CA GLU A 27 -8.54 15.38 -1.80
C GLU A 27 -7.27 15.67 -2.61
N TYR A 28 -6.81 14.72 -3.43
CA TYR A 28 -5.54 14.81 -4.13
C TYR A 28 -5.66 14.81 -5.66
N GLY A 29 -6.87 14.71 -6.22
CA GLY A 29 -7.09 14.77 -7.67
C GLY A 29 -6.44 13.62 -8.44
N ASN A 30 -6.04 13.88 -9.68
CA ASN A 30 -5.47 12.87 -10.58
C ASN A 30 -3.93 12.74 -10.44
N VAL A 31 -3.44 12.68 -9.20
CA VAL A 31 -2.01 12.55 -8.92
C VAL A 31 -1.56 11.10 -9.16
N SER A 32 -0.49 10.95 -9.94
CA SER A 32 0.21 9.67 -10.08
C SER A 32 1.07 9.43 -8.84
N PHE A 33 0.97 8.24 -8.27
CA PHE A 33 1.75 7.88 -7.09
C PHE A 33 2.26 6.44 -7.15
N ASN A 34 3.37 6.20 -6.46
CA ASN A 34 3.94 4.88 -6.23
C ASN A 34 3.65 4.41 -4.81
N LEU A 35 3.50 3.11 -4.63
CA LEU A 35 3.35 2.49 -3.32
C LEU A 35 4.68 1.89 -2.88
N ARG A 36 5.09 2.19 -1.65
CA ARG A 36 6.22 1.52 -1.00
C ARG A 36 5.80 0.87 0.30
N ALA A 37 6.27 -0.36 0.52
CA ALA A 37 6.14 -1.08 1.77
C ALA A 37 7.34 -0.78 2.67
N VAL A 38 7.10 -0.61 3.97
CA VAL A 38 8.17 -0.56 4.97
C VAL A 38 8.72 -1.97 5.19
N ASP A 39 10.01 -2.15 4.92
CA ASP A 39 10.78 -3.29 5.41
C ASP A 39 11.42 -2.88 6.75
N ILE A 40 10.90 -3.42 7.84
CA ILE A 40 11.34 -3.09 9.21
C ILE A 40 12.74 -3.65 9.48
N GLU A 41 13.06 -4.83 8.95
CA GLU A 41 14.34 -5.50 9.19
C GLU A 41 15.47 -4.73 8.54
N ARG A 42 15.25 -4.28 7.30
CA ARG A 42 16.21 -3.51 6.51
C ARG A 42 16.13 -2.01 6.76
N ARG A 43 15.08 -1.55 7.45
CA ARG A 43 14.79 -0.13 7.72
C ARG A 43 14.71 0.70 6.45
N GLU A 44 14.07 0.15 5.42
CA GLU A 44 13.96 0.78 4.11
C GLU A 44 12.52 0.76 3.58
N TYR A 45 12.27 1.57 2.55
CA TYR A 45 11.02 1.56 1.80
C TYR A 45 11.21 0.83 0.48
N VAL A 46 10.59 -0.34 0.35
CA VAL A 46 10.67 -1.20 -0.83
C VAL A 46 9.55 -0.84 -1.79
N TYR A 47 9.91 -0.61 -3.05
CA TYR A 47 8.93 -0.35 -4.11
C TYR A 47 8.02 -1.56 -4.31
N MET A 48 6.71 -1.32 -4.37
CA MET A 48 5.71 -2.34 -4.60
C MET A 48 5.34 -2.41 -6.09
N GLU A 49 5.83 -3.42 -6.80
CA GLU A 49 5.47 -3.68 -8.19
C GLU A 49 3.95 -3.94 -8.34
N PRO A 50 3.24 -3.26 -9.27
CA PRO A 50 1.77 -3.31 -9.38
C PRO A 50 1.16 -4.71 -9.55
N GLU A 51 1.89 -5.61 -10.20
CA GLU A 51 1.46 -6.94 -10.62
C GLU A 51 1.71 -8.00 -9.54
N LYS A 52 2.54 -7.69 -8.55
CA LYS A 52 2.83 -8.58 -7.42
C LYS A 52 1.67 -8.59 -6.43
N LYS A 53 1.63 -9.61 -5.58
CA LYS A 53 0.62 -9.67 -4.52
C LYS A 53 1.05 -8.76 -3.39
N ILE A 54 0.08 -8.17 -2.72
CA ILE A 54 0.32 -7.36 -1.51
C ILE A 54 1.07 -8.20 -0.47
N SER A 55 0.73 -9.50 -0.33
CA SER A 55 1.43 -10.43 0.57
C SER A 55 2.93 -10.56 0.33
N ASP A 56 3.41 -10.27 -0.87
CA ASP A 56 4.82 -10.44 -1.23
C ASP A 56 5.72 -9.40 -0.53
N TYR A 57 5.12 -8.33 0.02
CA TYR A 57 5.82 -7.22 0.67
C TYR A 57 5.63 -7.14 2.18
N PHE A 58 4.81 -8.02 2.76
CA PHE A 58 4.53 -8.03 4.19
C PHE A 58 4.76 -9.42 4.76
N ASP A 59 5.86 -9.59 5.50
CA ASP A 59 6.23 -10.88 6.09
C ASP A 59 5.40 -11.23 7.33
N LYS A 60 5.46 -12.52 7.70
CA LYS A 60 4.54 -13.31 8.56
C LYS A 60 4.19 -12.72 9.95
N SER A 61 3.39 -11.66 10.01
CA SER A 61 2.24 -11.49 10.91
C SER A 61 1.78 -10.03 10.89
N PRO A 62 0.83 -9.67 10.00
CA PRO A 62 0.22 -8.34 10.03
C PRO A 62 -0.88 -8.23 11.08
N ALA A 63 -1.03 -9.22 11.97
CA ALA A 63 -2.07 -9.19 13.01
C ALA A 63 -1.76 -8.15 14.11
N GLU A 64 -0.52 -7.68 14.22
CA GLU A 64 -0.10 -6.75 15.29
C GLU A 64 0.56 -5.46 14.78
N ILE A 65 0.79 -5.30 13.47
CA ILE A 65 1.52 -4.16 12.92
C ILE A 65 0.65 -3.42 11.92
N SER A 66 0.40 -2.14 12.19
CA SER A 66 -0.17 -1.22 11.21
C SER A 66 0.71 -1.21 9.96
N ILE A 67 0.14 -1.57 8.82
CA ILE A 67 0.85 -1.50 7.54
C ILE A 67 1.05 -0.01 7.20
N HIS A 68 2.30 0.44 7.26
CA HIS A 68 2.67 1.79 6.84
C HIS A 68 3.03 1.75 5.36
N ILE A 69 2.24 2.47 4.55
CA ILE A 69 2.49 2.65 3.13
C ILE A 69 2.86 4.11 2.91
N LEU A 70 4.03 4.33 2.31
CA LEU A 70 4.40 5.65 1.83
C LEU A 70 3.80 5.83 0.43
N VAL A 71 3.09 6.94 0.23
CA VAL A 71 2.59 7.40 -1.06
C VAL A 71 3.57 8.48 -1.53
N GLU A 72 4.35 8.17 -2.58
CA GLU A 72 5.26 9.13 -3.21
C GLU A 72 4.70 9.59 -4.55
N GLU A 73 4.78 10.89 -4.84
CA GLU A 73 4.52 11.43 -6.18
C GLU A 73 5.44 10.75 -7.20
N ALA A 74 4.87 10.33 -8.33
CA ALA A 74 5.57 9.56 -9.36
C ALA A 74 6.51 10.40 -10.24
#